data_AF-A0AAJ7V6N4-F1
#
_entry.id   AF-A0AAJ7V6N4-F1
#
_cell.length_a   1.000
_cell.length_b   1.000
_cell.length_c   1.000
_cell.angle_alpha   90.00
_cell.angle_beta   90.00
_cell.angle_gamma   90.00
#
_symmetry.space_group_name_H-M   'P 1'
#
loop_
_entity.id
_entity.type
_entity.pdbx_description
1 polymer ?
#
loop_
_entity_poly.entity_id
_entity_poly.type
_entity_poly.pdbx_seq_one_letter_code
_entity_poly.pdbx_strand_id
1 'polypeptide(L)'
;MLLSWITIKQSLKDVGFLAVDVFTTGNRDGFRRTLILLLTCSFSSLLLSTLLFLYLLFTLDYKTSVAGGITGCFGTLLTVALFSSKRVRCLGTLFVISIFMKKSRNLLLTAGTGLVVVKNVSNTLENLTGLLRSMICNLKAKKSAILAPFNNYVEMLKWIGNMLKGVTDLGVLNLDSQLKVSLRLESQKLEETLSEAEQKLNKTVKCAQSLVNTVSSVTDRLFPAISFLMLMMFIALHIKRYCNDMKYENRFISGKLVHFDEKQKMEGKTHILPLTPEERKLYTPIPSARPTARERKAVMKFGVSIVSHFVAWVIFIAVDALLYYFVDIVTTKLSELEPFHVPLLMSIKGIATLIGIPFSEENHQNNFSYSVTLFEKRCLPKPKLLLSSSIFPLAVILLTLLIMTLMAAKVAQLRLMVCERFFSTAAEERVEYLHAKILRKRLKMRKERNNCSPRSLFIKVCMYYRILIENNNNNNKRRLEMSSLIFFLFSSAPFLVPSALSTQRGSTGYGVRKSLFLLQTLLF
;
A
#
# COMPACT_ATOMS: atom_id res chain seq x y z
N MET A 1 33.24 11.09 -40.40
CA MET A 1 32.06 10.93 -39.49
C MET A 1 32.42 11.04 -38.00
N LEU A 2 33.47 10.39 -37.50
CA LEU A 2 33.89 10.45 -36.08
C LEU A 2 34.18 11.87 -35.56
N LEU A 3 34.86 12.73 -36.33
CA LEU A 3 35.20 14.09 -35.92
C LEU A 3 33.95 14.98 -35.76
N SER A 4 33.03 14.92 -36.71
CA SER A 4 31.73 15.61 -36.65
C SER A 4 30.90 15.17 -35.45
N TRP A 5 30.89 13.86 -35.14
CA TRP A 5 30.22 13.33 -33.95
C TRP A 5 30.83 13.82 -32.63
N ILE A 6 32.16 13.94 -32.55
CA ILE A 6 32.86 14.48 -31.37
C ILE A 6 32.52 15.97 -31.19
N THR A 7 32.55 16.76 -32.26
CA THR A 7 32.20 18.19 -32.22
C THR A 7 30.74 18.41 -31.83
N ILE A 8 29.81 17.60 -32.37
CA ILE A 8 28.40 17.61 -32.00
C ILE A 8 28.23 17.27 -30.52
N LYS A 9 28.90 16.22 -30.02
CA LYS A 9 28.84 15.80 -28.62
C LYS A 9 29.39 16.87 -27.67
N GLN A 10 30.47 17.57 -28.05
CA GLN A 10 31.05 18.65 -27.29
C GLN A 10 30.08 19.85 -27.24
N SER A 11 29.57 20.27 -28.40
CA SER A 11 28.56 21.34 -28.51
C SER A 11 27.30 21.05 -27.68
N LEU A 12 26.79 19.81 -27.71
CA LEU A 12 25.64 19.40 -26.90
C LEU A 12 25.91 19.48 -25.39
N LYS A 13 27.12 19.13 -24.95
CA LYS A 13 27.52 19.26 -23.54
C LYS A 13 27.60 20.73 -23.12
N ASP A 14 28.18 21.58 -23.97
CA ASP A 14 28.34 23.00 -23.69
C ASP A 14 26.98 23.71 -23.64
N VAL A 15 26.08 23.38 -24.58
CA VAL A 15 24.69 23.85 -24.57
C VAL A 15 23.95 23.33 -23.34
N GLY A 16 24.14 22.06 -22.96
CA GLY A 16 23.54 21.49 -21.76
C GLY A 16 24.00 22.16 -20.46
N PHE A 17 25.30 22.43 -20.32
CA PHE A 17 25.85 23.15 -19.17
C PHE A 17 25.31 24.58 -19.11
N LEU A 18 25.31 25.28 -20.25
CA LEU A 18 24.76 26.63 -20.36
C LEU A 18 23.25 26.66 -20.04
N ALA A 19 22.50 25.66 -20.47
CA ALA A 19 21.08 25.51 -20.18
C ALA A 19 20.82 25.37 -18.67
N VAL A 20 21.56 24.48 -17.99
CA VAL A 20 21.45 24.30 -16.53
C VAL A 20 21.88 25.57 -15.80
N ASP A 21 22.95 26.23 -16.25
CA ASP A 21 23.44 27.46 -15.63
C ASP A 21 22.41 28.59 -15.71
N VAL A 22 21.90 28.88 -16.91
CA VAL A 22 20.90 29.93 -17.12
C VAL A 22 19.58 29.61 -16.39
N PHE A 23 19.17 28.33 -16.40
CA PHE A 23 17.96 27.87 -15.72
C PHE A 23 18.05 28.01 -14.20
N THR A 24 19.23 27.89 -13.61
CA THR A 24 19.42 27.99 -12.14
C THR A 24 19.81 29.38 -11.66
N THR A 25 20.68 30.09 -12.36
CA THR A 25 21.13 31.44 -11.99
C THR A 25 20.04 32.48 -12.26
N GLY A 26 19.33 32.32 -13.38
CA GLY A 26 18.35 33.30 -13.87
C GLY A 26 18.96 34.50 -14.57
N ASN A 27 20.26 34.46 -14.91
CA ASN A 27 20.91 35.52 -15.63
C ASN A 27 20.45 35.53 -17.11
N ARG A 28 19.94 36.68 -17.58
CA ARG A 28 19.37 36.90 -18.92
C ARG A 28 20.27 37.73 -19.84
N ASP A 29 21.56 37.87 -19.53
CA ASP A 29 22.48 38.69 -20.31
C ASP A 29 22.61 38.16 -21.76
N GLY A 30 21.89 38.79 -22.68
CA GLY A 30 21.92 38.52 -24.12
C GLY A 30 20.80 37.62 -24.67
N PHE A 31 20.57 37.74 -25.97
CA PHE A 31 19.51 37.02 -26.70
C PHE A 31 19.65 35.50 -26.62
N ARG A 32 20.87 34.98 -26.82
CA ARG A 32 21.14 33.53 -26.79
C ARG A 32 20.78 32.90 -25.43
N ARG A 33 21.11 33.56 -24.31
CA ARG A 33 20.78 33.06 -22.97
C ARG A 33 19.28 33.11 -22.71
N THR A 34 18.62 34.21 -23.12
CA THR A 34 17.17 34.36 -22.98
C THR A 34 16.42 33.30 -23.78
N LEU A 35 16.84 33.01 -25.01
CA LEU A 35 16.27 31.97 -25.84
C LEU A 35 16.43 30.57 -25.21
N ILE A 36 17.62 30.24 -24.70
CA ILE A 36 17.86 28.96 -24.01
C ILE A 36 17.00 28.83 -22.75
N LEU A 37 16.84 29.91 -21.98
CA LEU A 37 15.95 29.92 -20.81
C LEU A 37 14.50 29.64 -21.21
N LEU A 38 14.02 30.30 -22.27
CA LEU A 38 12.66 30.09 -22.77
C LEU A 38 12.47 28.63 -23.21
N LEU A 39 13.39 28.08 -24.01
CA LEU A 39 13.32 26.69 -24.48
C LEU A 39 13.33 25.68 -23.32
N THR A 40 14.20 25.86 -22.33
CA THR A 40 14.28 24.97 -21.16
C THR A 40 13.02 25.05 -20.29
N CYS A 41 12.49 26.25 -20.05
CA CYS A 41 11.22 26.45 -19.35
C CYS A 41 10.06 25.79 -20.11
N SER A 42 9.93 26.03 -21.42
CA SER A 42 8.91 25.43 -22.27
C SER A 42 8.99 23.90 -22.26
N PHE A 43 10.18 23.34 -22.39
CA PHE A 43 10.38 21.89 -22.31
C PHE A 43 9.97 21.31 -20.96
N SER A 44 10.37 21.94 -19.85
CA SER A 44 9.99 21.49 -18.51
C SER A 44 8.49 21.59 -18.25
N SER A 45 7.83 22.63 -18.77
CA SER A 45 6.38 22.81 -18.69
C SER A 45 5.65 21.76 -19.51
N LEU A 46 6.10 21.51 -20.75
CA LEU A 46 5.53 20.49 -21.62
C LEU A 46 5.55 19.11 -20.96
N LEU A 47 6.68 18.71 -20.37
CA LEU A 47 6.79 17.44 -19.64
C LEU A 47 5.74 17.31 -18.52
N LEU A 48 5.59 18.35 -17.71
CA LEU A 48 4.61 18.36 -16.61
C LEU A 48 3.16 18.36 -17.13
N SER A 49 2.87 19.11 -18.19
CA SER A 49 1.57 19.14 -18.84
C SER A 49 1.21 17.81 -19.50
N THR A 50 2.16 17.11 -20.13
CA THR A 50 1.93 15.78 -20.70
C THR A 50 1.60 14.77 -19.61
N LEU A 51 2.29 14.81 -18.47
CA LEU A 51 1.96 13.96 -17.32
C LEU A 51 0.54 14.24 -16.79
N LEU A 52 0.16 15.52 -16.69
CA LEU A 52 -1.19 15.91 -16.31
C LEU A 52 -2.24 15.43 -17.33
N PHE A 53 -1.93 15.51 -18.63
CA PHE A 53 -2.82 15.06 -19.70
C PHE A 53 -3.06 13.56 -19.65
N LEU A 54 -2.00 12.77 -19.50
CA LEU A 54 -2.11 11.31 -19.33
C LEU A 54 -2.95 10.95 -18.11
N TYR A 55 -2.78 11.67 -16.99
CA TYR A 55 -3.58 11.47 -15.79
C TYR A 55 -5.07 11.80 -16.02
N LEU A 56 -5.38 12.93 -16.66
CA LEU A 56 -6.77 13.31 -16.95
C LEU A 56 -7.47 12.31 -17.88
N LEU A 57 -6.74 11.76 -18.87
CA LEU A 57 -7.28 10.79 -19.81
C LEU A 57 -7.45 9.39 -19.22
N PHE A 58 -6.38 8.84 -18.64
CA PHE A 58 -6.34 7.42 -18.25
C PHE A 58 -6.84 7.16 -16.83
N THR A 59 -6.79 8.16 -15.94
CA THR A 59 -7.22 7.99 -14.54
C THR A 59 -8.59 8.60 -14.28
N LEU A 60 -8.91 9.74 -14.90
CA LEU A 60 -10.16 10.46 -14.65
C LEU A 60 -11.20 10.34 -15.78
N ASP A 61 -10.87 9.64 -16.86
CA ASP A 61 -11.73 9.42 -18.04
C ASP A 61 -12.33 10.73 -18.62
N TYR A 62 -11.55 11.81 -18.61
CA TYR A 62 -11.99 13.07 -19.23
C TYR A 62 -11.95 12.96 -20.76
N LYS A 63 -12.92 13.60 -21.42
CA LYS A 63 -12.90 13.76 -22.88
C LYS A 63 -11.62 14.44 -23.33
N THR A 64 -11.05 14.00 -24.45
CA THR A 64 -9.79 14.50 -25.01
C THR A 64 -9.77 16.01 -25.22
N SER A 65 -10.89 16.58 -25.65
CA SER A 65 -11.06 18.03 -25.81
C SER A 65 -10.93 18.80 -24.49
N VAL A 66 -11.58 18.32 -23.43
CA VAL A 66 -11.54 18.96 -22.10
C VAL A 66 -10.16 18.81 -21.48
N ALA A 67 -9.58 17.61 -21.53
CA ALA A 67 -8.23 17.35 -21.01
C ALA A 67 -7.18 18.18 -21.76
N GLY A 68 -7.30 18.32 -23.08
CA GLY A 68 -6.42 19.14 -23.91
C GLY A 68 -6.49 20.61 -23.54
N GLY A 69 -7.70 21.16 -23.35
CA GLY A 69 -7.89 22.55 -22.91
C GLY A 69 -7.25 22.84 -21.55
N ILE A 70 -7.48 21.98 -20.55
CA ILE A 70 -6.92 22.13 -19.20
C ILE A 70 -5.39 22.09 -19.23
N THR A 71 -4.81 21.11 -19.92
CA THR A 71 -3.36 20.89 -19.94
C THR A 71 -2.61 21.90 -20.80
N GLY A 72 -3.23 22.37 -21.88
CA GLY A 72 -2.74 23.47 -22.70
C GLY A 72 -2.67 24.78 -21.90
N CYS A 73 -3.76 25.16 -21.23
CA CYS A 73 -3.81 26.34 -20.37
C CYS A 73 -2.82 26.24 -19.19
N PHE A 74 -2.76 25.07 -18.53
CA PHE A 74 -1.78 24.83 -17.48
C PHE A 74 -0.33 24.96 -17.99
N GLY A 75 -0.04 24.41 -19.17
CA GLY A 75 1.29 24.43 -19.76
C GLY A 75 1.76 25.83 -20.16
N THR A 76 0.87 26.67 -20.71
CA THR A 76 1.21 28.06 -21.04
C THR A 76 1.46 28.88 -19.78
N LEU A 77 0.57 28.80 -18.79
CA LEU A 77 0.71 29.49 -17.50
C LEU A 77 1.98 29.05 -16.76
N LEU A 78 2.27 27.75 -16.74
CA LEU A 78 3.45 27.20 -16.10
C LEU A 78 4.74 27.65 -16.81
N THR A 79 4.73 27.74 -18.15
CA THR A 79 5.88 28.26 -18.92
C THR A 79 6.19 29.70 -18.55
N VAL A 80 5.16 30.56 -18.50
CA VAL A 80 5.30 31.97 -18.12
C VAL A 80 5.80 32.10 -16.68
N ALA A 81 5.27 31.29 -15.76
CA ALA A 81 5.67 31.30 -14.35
C ALA A 81 7.13 30.85 -14.15
N LEU A 82 7.55 29.78 -14.83
CA LEU A 82 8.94 29.29 -14.80
C LEU A 82 9.90 30.30 -15.42
N PHE A 83 9.54 30.92 -16.54
CA PHE A 83 10.36 31.94 -17.18
C PHE A 83 10.55 33.16 -16.27
N SER A 84 9.49 33.60 -15.60
CA SER A 84 9.48 34.82 -14.79
C SER A 84 10.19 34.67 -13.45
N SER A 85 10.00 33.54 -12.74
CA SER A 85 10.41 33.41 -11.35
C SER A 85 11.45 32.31 -11.12
N LYS A 86 12.60 32.70 -10.56
CA LYS A 86 13.65 31.77 -10.10
C LYS A 86 13.16 30.84 -8.98
N ARG A 87 12.30 31.33 -8.09
CA ARG A 87 11.74 30.51 -7.00
C ARG A 87 10.80 29.44 -7.54
N VAL A 88 9.99 29.77 -8.56
CA VAL A 88 9.09 28.80 -9.22
C VAL A 88 9.91 27.73 -9.97
N ARG A 89 11.00 28.10 -10.65
CA ARG A 89 11.94 27.13 -11.26
C ARG A 89 12.54 26.16 -10.26
N CYS A 90 13.01 26.67 -9.12
CA CYS A 90 13.53 25.84 -8.04
C CYS A 90 12.46 24.89 -7.50
N LEU A 91 11.26 25.42 -7.25
CA LEU A 91 10.14 24.64 -6.73
C LEU A 91 9.72 23.53 -7.71
N GLY A 92 9.62 23.82 -9.01
CA GLY A 92 9.29 22.82 -10.04
C GLY A 92 10.37 21.75 -10.19
N THR A 93 11.65 22.13 -10.13
CA THR A 93 12.78 21.18 -10.16
C THR A 93 12.76 20.26 -8.95
N LEU A 94 12.53 20.83 -7.77
CA LEU A 94 12.40 20.07 -6.53
C LEU A 94 11.15 19.20 -6.53
N PHE A 95 10.06 19.61 -7.17
CA PHE A 95 8.86 18.79 -7.35
C PHE A 95 9.18 17.52 -8.13
N VAL A 96 9.81 17.64 -9.30
CA VAL A 96 10.22 16.48 -10.13
C VAL A 96 11.15 15.54 -9.36
N ILE A 97 12.14 16.09 -8.64
CA ILE A 97 13.05 15.29 -7.80
C ILE A 97 12.29 14.64 -6.63
N SER A 98 11.27 15.33 -6.10
CA SER A 98 10.50 14.86 -4.97
C SER A 98 9.52 13.74 -5.31
N ILE A 99 9.23 13.50 -6.59
CA ILE A 99 8.48 12.32 -7.05
C ILE A 99 9.19 11.02 -6.62
N PHE A 100 10.51 11.03 -6.42
CA PHE A 100 11.28 9.85 -5.99
C PHE A 100 11.49 9.78 -4.46
N MET A 101 10.79 10.61 -3.68
CA MET A 101 11.00 10.70 -2.23
C MET A 101 10.31 9.59 -1.43
N LYS A 102 10.56 9.58 -0.12
CA LYS A 102 9.85 8.70 0.81
C LYS A 102 8.32 8.87 0.75
N LYS A 103 7.82 10.10 0.58
CA LYS A 103 6.37 10.36 0.65
C LYS A 103 5.63 9.81 -0.57
N SER A 104 6.17 9.97 -1.78
CA SER A 104 5.61 9.38 -3.01
C SER A 104 5.66 7.86 -2.99
N ARG A 105 6.72 7.26 -2.44
CA ARG A 105 6.80 5.82 -2.26
C ARG A 105 5.70 5.28 -1.35
N ASN A 106 5.42 5.96 -0.24
CA ASN A 106 4.31 5.60 0.63
C ASN A 106 2.97 5.74 -0.11
N LEU A 107 2.76 6.84 -0.83
CA LEU A 107 1.57 7.06 -1.66
C LEU A 107 1.35 5.91 -2.65
N LEU A 108 2.43 5.44 -3.27
CA LEU A 108 2.39 4.37 -4.25
C LEU A 108 2.12 2.99 -3.62
N LEU A 109 2.63 2.74 -2.40
CA LEU A 109 2.26 1.55 -1.62
C LEU A 109 0.77 1.58 -1.25
N THR A 110 0.24 2.74 -0.83
CA THR A 110 -1.18 2.92 -0.52
C THR A 110 -2.03 2.74 -1.78
N ALA A 111 -1.62 3.30 -2.92
CA ALA A 111 -2.31 3.11 -4.19
C ALA A 111 -2.29 1.65 -4.67
N GLY A 112 -1.15 0.96 -4.55
CA GLY A 112 -1.07 -0.48 -4.87
C GLY A 112 -1.95 -1.33 -3.96
N THR A 113 -2.01 -1.00 -2.67
CA THR A 113 -2.90 -1.67 -1.71
C THR A 113 -4.37 -1.38 -2.02
N GLY A 114 -4.72 -0.13 -2.31
CA GLY A 114 -6.06 0.26 -2.71
C GLY A 114 -6.51 -0.48 -3.97
N LEU A 115 -5.64 -0.57 -4.98
CA LEU A 115 -5.92 -1.31 -6.20
C LEU A 115 -6.24 -2.79 -5.93
N VAL A 116 -5.43 -3.46 -5.10
CA VAL A 116 -5.62 -4.87 -4.73
C VAL A 116 -6.92 -5.05 -3.97
N VAL A 117 -7.16 -4.23 -2.96
CA VAL A 117 -8.36 -4.31 -2.13
C VAL A 117 -9.61 -4.07 -2.98
N VAL A 118 -9.67 -3.01 -3.76
CA VAL A 118 -10.84 -2.67 -4.59
C VAL A 118 -11.12 -3.74 -5.64
N LYS A 119 -10.09 -4.24 -6.33
CA LYS A 119 -10.27 -5.30 -7.35
C LYS A 119 -10.71 -6.62 -6.71
N ASN A 120 -10.08 -7.04 -5.62
CA ASN A 120 -10.43 -8.30 -4.97
C ASN A 120 -11.82 -8.24 -4.30
N VAL A 121 -12.17 -7.11 -3.66
CA VAL A 121 -13.51 -6.93 -3.08
C VAL A 121 -14.58 -6.99 -4.18
N SER A 122 -14.35 -6.35 -5.33
CA SER A 122 -15.26 -6.43 -6.47
C SER A 122 -15.40 -7.85 -7.00
N ASN A 123 -14.29 -8.59 -7.16
CA ASN A 123 -14.33 -9.96 -7.66
C ASN A 123 -15.01 -10.92 -6.67
N THR A 124 -14.69 -10.80 -5.38
CA THR A 124 -15.34 -11.57 -4.31
C THR A 124 -16.84 -11.30 -4.26
N LEU A 125 -17.25 -10.03 -4.40
CA LEU A 125 -18.67 -9.65 -4.46
C LEU A 125 -19.38 -10.29 -5.66
N GLU A 126 -18.76 -10.31 -6.84
CA GLU A 126 -19.31 -10.96 -8.04
C GLU A 126 -19.47 -12.48 -7.85
N ASN A 127 -18.43 -13.15 -7.37
CA ASN A 127 -18.43 -14.60 -7.14
C ASN A 127 -19.46 -15.02 -6.07
N LEU A 128 -19.54 -14.29 -4.95
CA LEU A 128 -20.53 -14.55 -3.90
C LEU A 128 -21.95 -14.27 -4.37
N THR A 129 -22.16 -13.20 -5.15
CA THR A 129 -23.47 -12.90 -5.75
C THR A 129 -23.90 -13.99 -6.73
N GLY A 130 -22.96 -14.54 -7.50
CA GLY A 130 -23.20 -15.68 -8.39
C GLY A 130 -23.69 -16.92 -7.62
N LEU A 131 -23.03 -17.26 -6.51
CA LEU A 131 -23.46 -18.37 -5.63
C LEU A 131 -24.87 -18.15 -5.06
N LEU A 132 -25.16 -16.95 -4.53
CA LEU A 132 -26.46 -16.66 -3.93
C LEU A 132 -27.59 -16.68 -4.97
N ARG A 133 -27.35 -16.15 -6.19
CA ARG A 133 -28.30 -16.24 -7.30
C ARG A 133 -28.52 -17.69 -7.75
N SER A 134 -27.45 -18.50 -7.79
CA SER A 134 -27.53 -19.92 -8.08
C SER A 134 -28.44 -20.66 -7.09
N MET A 135 -28.24 -20.42 -5.80
CA MET A 135 -29.05 -21.02 -4.74
C MET A 135 -30.53 -20.63 -4.84
N ILE A 136 -30.83 -19.33 -5.04
CA ILE A 136 -32.20 -18.84 -5.22
C ILE A 136 -32.84 -19.47 -6.46
N CYS A 137 -32.11 -19.52 -7.59
CA CYS A 137 -32.57 -20.15 -8.83
C CYS A 137 -32.90 -21.63 -8.61
N ASN A 138 -32.05 -22.36 -7.89
CA ASN A 138 -32.24 -23.77 -7.62
C ASN A 138 -33.48 -24.02 -6.76
N LEU A 139 -33.66 -23.25 -5.67
CA LEU A 139 -34.83 -23.35 -4.80
C LEU A 139 -36.14 -23.06 -5.57
N LYS A 140 -36.13 -22.05 -6.46
CA LYS A 140 -37.25 -21.75 -7.36
C LYS A 140 -37.53 -22.90 -8.34
N ALA A 141 -36.50 -23.50 -8.93
CA ALA A 141 -36.64 -24.63 -9.84
C ALA A 141 -37.10 -25.91 -9.14
N LYS A 142 -36.68 -26.15 -7.90
CA LYS A 142 -37.07 -27.32 -7.11
C LYS A 142 -38.53 -27.26 -6.67
N LYS A 143 -39.04 -26.07 -6.38
CA LYS A 143 -40.48 -25.86 -6.11
C LYS A 143 -41.35 -26.47 -7.22
N SER A 144 -41.06 -26.21 -8.50
CA SER A 144 -41.85 -26.77 -9.61
C SER A 144 -41.57 -28.25 -9.84
N ALA A 145 -40.34 -28.70 -9.60
CA ALA A 145 -39.96 -30.11 -9.73
C ALA A 145 -40.63 -31.02 -8.68
N ILE A 146 -40.98 -30.52 -7.49
CA ILE A 146 -41.67 -31.30 -6.44
C ILE A 146 -43.05 -31.79 -6.91
N LEU A 147 -43.74 -31.03 -7.77
CA LEU A 147 -45.09 -31.41 -8.23
C LEU A 147 -45.11 -32.66 -9.13
N ALA A 148 -44.03 -32.91 -9.89
CA ALA A 148 -43.99 -34.00 -10.86
C ALA A 148 -44.03 -35.40 -10.20
N PRO A 149 -43.20 -35.72 -9.19
CA PRO A 149 -43.30 -36.97 -8.42
C PRO A 149 -44.71 -37.23 -7.88
N PHE A 150 -45.33 -36.22 -7.28
CA PHE A 150 -46.65 -36.35 -6.68
C PHE A 150 -47.74 -36.60 -7.72
N ASN A 151 -47.65 -36.00 -8.91
CA ASN A 151 -48.60 -36.26 -9.97
C ASN A 151 -48.56 -37.73 -10.41
N ASN A 152 -47.37 -38.34 -10.49
CA ASN A 152 -47.21 -39.76 -10.81
C ASN A 152 -47.82 -40.67 -9.73
N TYR A 153 -47.70 -40.32 -8.45
CA TYR A 153 -48.40 -41.03 -7.38
C TYR A 153 -49.93 -40.90 -7.47
N VAL A 154 -50.43 -39.70 -7.81
CA VAL A 154 -51.87 -39.48 -8.00
C VAL A 154 -52.39 -40.27 -9.19
N GLU A 155 -51.66 -40.31 -10.31
CA GLU A 155 -51.99 -41.12 -11.48
C GLU A 155 -51.98 -42.61 -11.17
N MET A 156 -50.98 -43.09 -10.42
CA MET A 156 -50.93 -44.46 -9.94
C MET A 156 -52.16 -44.81 -9.08
N LEU A 157 -52.53 -43.95 -8.12
CA LEU A 157 -53.73 -44.15 -7.27
C LEU A 157 -55.03 -44.11 -8.07
N LYS A 158 -55.14 -43.23 -9.06
CA LYS A 158 -56.28 -43.20 -9.99
C LYS A 158 -56.36 -44.46 -10.85
N TRP A 159 -55.22 -44.96 -11.32
CA TRP A 159 -55.15 -46.20 -12.08
C TRP A 159 -55.62 -47.41 -11.26
N ILE A 160 -55.18 -47.51 -10.00
CA ILE A 160 -55.68 -48.53 -9.06
C ILE A 160 -57.20 -48.39 -8.86
N GLY A 161 -57.67 -47.16 -8.60
CA GLY A 161 -59.09 -46.88 -8.38
C GLY A 161 -59.97 -47.28 -9.56
N ASN A 162 -59.54 -46.98 -10.79
CA ASN A 162 -60.26 -47.34 -12.02
C ASN A 162 -60.28 -48.86 -12.23
N MET A 163 -59.18 -49.57 -11.94
CA MET A 163 -59.14 -51.03 -12.01
C MET A 163 -60.08 -51.67 -11.00
N LEU A 164 -60.13 -51.18 -9.76
CA LEU A 164 -61.05 -51.69 -8.74
C LEU A 164 -62.51 -51.43 -9.10
N LYS A 165 -62.84 -50.28 -9.69
CA LYS A 165 -64.20 -49.96 -10.17
C LYS A 165 -64.67 -50.95 -11.25
N GLY A 166 -63.79 -51.28 -12.20
CA GLY A 166 -64.08 -52.27 -13.25
C GLY A 166 -64.37 -53.68 -12.72
N VAL A 167 -63.85 -54.04 -11.54
CA VAL A 167 -64.12 -55.33 -10.88
C VAL A 167 -65.42 -55.30 -10.06
N THR A 168 -65.73 -54.18 -9.40
CA THR A 168 -66.96 -54.04 -8.57
C THR A 168 -68.24 -53.90 -9.39
N ASP A 169 -68.17 -53.32 -10.59
CA ASP A 169 -69.34 -53.20 -11.49
C ASP A 169 -69.82 -54.57 -12.03
N LEU A 170 -69.01 -55.63 -11.89
CA LEU A 170 -69.37 -57.01 -12.20
C LEU A 170 -70.17 -57.72 -11.08
N GLY A 171 -70.33 -57.10 -9.90
CA GLY A 171 -70.95 -57.73 -8.73
C GLY A 171 -71.74 -56.77 -7.83
N VAL A 172 -72.99 -56.48 -8.21
CA VAL A 172 -74.16 -56.06 -7.37
C VAL A 172 -73.98 -54.89 -6.37
N LEU A 173 -72.84 -54.19 -6.33
CA LEU A 173 -72.64 -52.98 -5.50
C LEU A 173 -71.97 -51.87 -6.32
N ASN A 174 -72.79 -50.93 -6.78
CA ASN A 174 -72.35 -49.74 -7.50
C ASN A 174 -71.61 -48.82 -6.51
N LEU A 175 -70.27 -48.78 -6.55
CA LEU A 175 -69.47 -47.86 -5.73
C LEU A 175 -69.04 -46.65 -6.58
N ASP A 176 -69.82 -45.56 -6.52
CA ASP A 176 -69.46 -44.30 -7.19
C ASP A 176 -68.54 -43.45 -6.29
N SER A 177 -67.28 -43.89 -6.15
CA SER A 177 -66.27 -43.19 -5.37
C SER A 177 -65.28 -42.47 -6.29
N GLN A 178 -65.53 -41.19 -6.61
CA GLN A 178 -64.53 -40.37 -7.28
C GLN A 178 -63.38 -40.03 -6.30
N LEU A 179 -62.24 -40.71 -6.44
CA LEU A 179 -61.04 -40.46 -5.63
C LEU A 179 -60.46 -39.06 -5.97
N LYS A 180 -60.79 -38.05 -5.15
CA LYS A 180 -60.27 -36.68 -5.27
C LYS A 180 -59.08 -36.47 -4.34
N VAL A 181 -57.87 -36.66 -4.86
CA VAL A 181 -56.62 -36.34 -4.15
C VAL A 181 -56.22 -34.89 -4.45
N SER A 182 -56.27 -34.01 -3.44
CA SER A 182 -55.78 -32.63 -3.56
C SER A 182 -54.51 -32.43 -2.74
N LEU A 183 -53.48 -31.88 -3.36
CA LEU A 183 -52.21 -31.58 -2.71
C LEU A 183 -52.21 -30.15 -2.14
N ARG A 184 -51.82 -30.01 -0.87
CA ARG A 184 -51.69 -28.71 -0.20
C ARG A 184 -50.22 -28.45 0.11
N LEU A 185 -49.55 -27.73 -0.79
CA LEU A 185 -48.18 -27.26 -0.58
C LEU A 185 -48.21 -25.82 -0.03
N GLU A 186 -47.43 -25.49 0.99
CA GLU A 186 -47.17 -24.10 1.49
C GLU A 186 -46.31 -23.29 0.49
N SER A 187 -46.55 -23.50 -0.80
CA SER A 187 -45.80 -23.06 -1.97
C SER A 187 -45.80 -21.53 -2.14
N GLN A 188 -46.86 -20.85 -1.68
CA GLN A 188 -47.02 -19.41 -1.81
C GLN A 188 -46.07 -18.64 -0.86
N LYS A 189 -45.97 -19.08 0.41
CA LYS A 189 -45.06 -18.49 1.40
C LYS A 189 -43.58 -18.70 1.04
N LEU A 190 -43.24 -19.86 0.46
CA LEU A 190 -41.89 -20.13 -0.05
C LEU A 190 -41.52 -19.19 -1.22
N GLU A 191 -42.47 -18.86 -2.09
CA GLU A 191 -42.21 -17.96 -3.23
C GLU A 191 -42.06 -16.51 -2.80
N GLU A 192 -42.89 -16.07 -1.85
CA GLU A 192 -42.76 -14.74 -1.24
C GLU A 192 -41.40 -14.58 -0.56
N THR A 193 -40.97 -15.56 0.24
CA THR A 193 -39.66 -15.53 0.93
C THR A 193 -38.48 -15.57 -0.04
N LEU A 194 -38.53 -16.38 -1.11
CA LEU A 194 -37.48 -16.41 -2.14
C LEU A 194 -37.41 -15.10 -2.93
N SER A 195 -38.55 -14.49 -3.23
CA SER A 195 -38.63 -13.21 -3.94
C SER A 195 -38.11 -12.06 -3.06
N GLU A 196 -38.44 -12.07 -1.76
CA GLU A 196 -37.90 -11.12 -0.79
C GLU A 196 -36.37 -11.26 -0.65
N ALA A 197 -35.85 -12.49 -0.59
CA ALA A 197 -34.41 -12.75 -0.53
C ALA A 197 -33.67 -12.24 -1.76
N GLU A 198 -34.22 -12.43 -2.96
CA GLU A 198 -33.65 -11.91 -4.20
C GLU A 198 -33.64 -10.37 -4.23
N GLN A 199 -34.71 -9.73 -3.78
CA GLN A 199 -34.77 -8.28 -3.66
C GLN A 199 -33.75 -7.74 -2.66
N LYS A 200 -33.64 -8.35 -1.46
CA LYS A 200 -32.65 -7.98 -0.45
C LYS A 200 -31.22 -8.15 -1.00
N LEU A 201 -30.93 -9.25 -1.68
CA LEU A 201 -29.64 -9.47 -2.33
C LEU A 201 -29.31 -8.38 -3.33
N ASN A 202 -30.23 -8.09 -4.27
CA ASN A 202 -30.01 -7.06 -5.28
C ASN A 202 -29.82 -5.67 -4.66
N LYS A 203 -30.52 -5.34 -3.56
CA LYS A 203 -30.32 -4.10 -2.80
C LYS A 203 -28.92 -4.05 -2.17
N THR A 204 -28.49 -5.12 -1.51
CA THR A 204 -27.16 -5.20 -0.88
C THR A 204 -26.02 -5.09 -1.89
N VAL A 205 -26.14 -5.78 -3.03
CA VAL A 205 -25.13 -5.73 -4.11
C VAL A 205 -25.05 -4.33 -4.71
N LYS A 206 -26.19 -3.69 -5.00
CA LYS A 206 -26.21 -2.30 -5.48
C LYS A 206 -25.58 -1.34 -4.47
N CYS A 207 -25.88 -1.51 -3.18
CA CYS A 207 -25.29 -0.72 -2.11
C CYS A 207 -23.75 -0.90 -2.07
N ALA A 208 -23.26 -2.14 -2.04
CA ALA A 208 -21.83 -2.44 -2.04
C ALA A 208 -21.12 -1.89 -3.28
N GLN A 209 -21.70 -2.06 -4.47
CA GLN A 209 -21.14 -1.54 -5.72
C GLN A 209 -21.11 -0.01 -5.72
N SER A 210 -22.15 0.66 -5.21
CA SER A 210 -22.17 2.11 -5.10
C SER A 210 -21.06 2.61 -4.16
N LEU A 211 -20.86 1.95 -3.00
CA LEU A 211 -19.79 2.27 -2.06
C LEU A 211 -18.41 2.10 -2.70
N VAL A 212 -18.16 0.98 -3.40
CA VAL A 212 -16.88 0.74 -4.09
C VAL A 212 -16.62 1.82 -5.15
N ASN A 213 -17.62 2.15 -5.97
CA ASN A 213 -17.50 3.18 -7.00
C ASN A 213 -17.30 4.59 -6.42
N THR A 214 -18.00 4.93 -5.33
CA THR A 214 -17.82 6.19 -4.62
C THR A 214 -16.42 6.29 -4.02
N VAL A 215 -15.94 5.23 -3.35
CA VAL A 215 -14.59 5.21 -2.77
C VAL A 215 -13.52 5.33 -3.86
N SER A 216 -13.65 4.61 -4.98
CA SER A 216 -12.71 4.73 -6.10
C SER A 216 -12.72 6.15 -6.66
N SER A 217 -13.88 6.69 -7.02
CA SER A 217 -13.98 8.03 -7.63
C SER A 217 -13.48 9.17 -6.72
N VAL A 218 -13.71 9.07 -5.40
CA VAL A 218 -13.13 10.00 -4.42
C VAL A 218 -11.62 9.86 -4.36
N THR A 219 -11.12 8.62 -4.32
CA THR A 219 -9.68 8.32 -4.28
C THR A 219 -8.98 8.81 -5.54
N ASP A 220 -9.55 8.60 -6.72
CA ASP A 220 -8.95 8.98 -8.00
C ASP A 220 -8.95 10.49 -8.21
N ARG A 221 -9.86 11.26 -7.58
CA ARG A 221 -9.97 12.73 -7.77
C ARG A 221 -9.32 13.54 -6.66
N LEU A 222 -9.71 13.30 -5.41
CA LEU A 222 -9.36 14.16 -4.27
C LEU A 222 -7.95 13.84 -3.74
N PHE A 223 -7.59 12.56 -3.70
CA PHE A 223 -6.33 12.14 -3.07
C PHE A 223 -5.09 12.66 -3.82
N PRO A 224 -5.02 12.64 -5.16
CA PRO A 224 -3.90 13.22 -5.90
C PRO A 224 -3.82 14.74 -5.76
N ALA A 225 -4.95 15.45 -5.73
CA ALA A 225 -4.98 16.89 -5.53
C ALA A 225 -4.46 17.29 -4.14
N ILE A 226 -4.94 16.61 -3.08
CA ILE A 226 -4.47 16.83 -1.71
C ILE A 226 -2.99 16.45 -1.59
N SER A 227 -2.58 15.32 -2.17
CA SER A 227 -1.18 14.87 -2.18
C SER A 227 -0.27 15.88 -2.87
N PHE A 228 -0.69 16.43 -4.00
CA PHE A 228 0.03 17.49 -4.72
C PHE A 228 0.18 18.74 -3.85
N LEU A 229 -0.91 19.27 -3.27
CA LEU A 229 -0.87 20.45 -2.41
C LEU A 229 0.06 20.24 -1.20
N MET A 230 -0.03 19.09 -0.55
CA MET A 230 0.84 18.75 0.58
C MET A 230 2.31 18.65 0.15
N LEU A 231 2.60 18.02 -0.99
CA LEU A 231 3.97 17.91 -1.52
C LEU A 231 4.54 19.30 -1.83
N MET A 232 3.76 20.16 -2.46
CA MET A 232 4.14 21.54 -2.77
C MET A 232 4.42 22.35 -1.50
N MET A 233 3.57 22.20 -0.48
CA MET A 233 3.79 22.83 0.83
C MET A 233 5.08 22.36 1.49
N PHE A 234 5.37 21.05 1.48
CA PHE A 234 6.63 20.52 2.01
C PHE A 234 7.86 21.04 1.27
N ILE A 235 7.79 21.15 -0.06
CA ILE A 235 8.87 21.70 -0.87
C ILE A 235 9.09 23.18 -0.53
N ALA A 236 8.01 23.97 -0.47
CA ALA A 236 8.07 25.38 -0.11
C ALA A 236 8.66 25.60 1.29
N LEU A 237 8.25 24.79 2.27
CA LEU A 237 8.79 24.83 3.63
C LEU A 237 10.27 24.40 3.66
N HIS A 238 10.66 23.42 2.86
CA HIS A 238 12.04 22.99 2.73
C HIS A 238 12.92 24.11 2.15
N ILE A 239 12.47 24.79 1.09
CA ILE A 239 13.17 25.95 0.52
C ILE A 239 13.29 27.06 1.59
N LYS A 240 12.19 27.38 2.28
CA LYS A 240 12.18 28.40 3.35
C LYS A 240 13.18 28.08 4.46
N ARG A 241 13.22 26.83 4.94
CA ARG A 241 14.18 26.38 5.96
C ARG A 241 15.61 26.35 5.44
N TYR A 242 15.82 25.93 4.18
CA TYR A 242 17.15 25.93 3.58
C TYR A 242 17.76 27.33 3.55
N CYS A 243 16.98 28.34 3.12
CA CYS A 243 17.45 29.72 3.03
C CYS A 243 17.60 30.41 4.39
N ASN A 244 16.73 30.12 5.35
CA ASN A 244 16.67 30.89 6.61
C ASN A 244 17.37 30.21 7.80
N ASP A 245 17.59 28.89 7.76
CA ASP A 245 18.19 28.13 8.87
C ASP A 245 19.51 27.49 8.45
N MET A 246 20.62 28.09 8.87
CA MET A 246 21.98 27.61 8.60
C MET A 246 22.29 26.25 9.25
N LYS A 247 21.51 25.82 10.26
CA LYS A 247 21.66 24.51 10.92
C LYS A 247 20.87 23.41 10.22
N TYR A 248 19.80 23.76 9.51
CA TYR A 248 18.89 22.81 8.87
C TYR A 248 19.62 21.95 7.84
N GLU A 249 19.73 20.63 8.08
CA GLU A 249 20.39 19.64 7.21
C GLU A 249 21.82 20.01 6.75
N ASN A 250 22.50 20.93 7.44
CA ASN A 250 23.83 21.40 7.09
C ASN A 250 24.93 20.47 7.61
N ARG A 251 24.98 19.26 7.05
CA ARG A 251 25.91 18.19 7.43
C ARG A 251 26.76 17.68 6.27
N PHE A 252 26.62 18.26 5.09
CA PHE A 252 27.25 17.76 3.89
C PHE A 252 28.45 18.62 3.52
N ILE A 253 29.51 17.97 3.07
CA ILE A 253 30.71 18.63 2.55
C ILE A 253 30.49 18.76 1.05
N SER A 254 29.99 19.93 0.62
CA SER A 254 29.79 20.24 -0.80
C SER A 254 31.10 20.71 -1.45
N GLY A 255 31.12 20.74 -2.79
CA GLY A 255 32.25 21.28 -3.54
C GLY A 255 32.55 22.75 -3.19
N LYS A 256 31.53 23.57 -2.91
CA LYS A 256 31.73 24.96 -2.44
C LYS A 256 32.48 25.02 -1.11
N LEU A 257 32.20 24.12 -0.16
CA LEU A 257 32.94 24.09 1.11
C LEU A 257 34.41 23.70 0.92
N VAL A 258 34.69 22.76 0.01
CA VAL A 258 36.07 22.39 -0.33
C VAL A 258 36.83 23.58 -0.91
N HIS A 259 36.23 24.29 -1.86
CA HIS A 259 36.83 25.48 -2.46
C HIS A 259 37.03 26.61 -1.44
N PHE A 260 36.05 26.82 -0.55
CA PHE A 260 36.16 27.78 0.54
C PHE A 260 37.30 27.44 1.51
N ASP A 261 37.45 26.17 1.90
CA ASP A 261 38.54 25.73 2.79
C ASP A 261 39.92 25.88 2.13
N GLU A 262 40.01 25.60 0.83
CA GLU A 262 41.23 25.79 0.05
C GLU A 262 41.63 27.27 -0.04
N LYS A 263 40.66 28.17 -0.29
CA LYS A 263 40.88 29.62 -0.26
C LYS A 263 41.40 30.07 1.11
N GLN A 264 40.79 29.60 2.20
CA GLN A 264 41.24 29.92 3.56
C GLN A 264 42.65 29.42 3.83
N LYS A 265 43.01 28.24 3.30
CA LYS A 265 44.36 27.68 3.38
C LYS A 265 45.39 28.55 2.63
N MET A 266 45.05 29.03 1.44
CA MET A 266 45.91 29.93 0.65
C MET A 266 46.13 31.27 1.36
N GLU A 267 45.11 31.78 2.06
CA GLU A 267 45.18 33.01 2.86
C GLU A 267 45.88 32.82 4.22
N GLY A 268 46.47 31.65 4.51
CA GLY A 268 47.16 31.36 5.77
C GLY A 268 46.23 31.16 6.97
N LYS A 269 44.91 31.09 6.76
CA LYS A 269 43.92 30.86 7.81
C LYS A 269 43.79 29.36 8.14
N THR A 270 43.15 29.07 9.27
CA THR A 270 42.95 27.67 9.71
C THR A 270 42.04 26.91 8.75
N HIS A 271 42.55 25.81 8.21
CA HIS A 271 41.85 24.92 7.29
C HIS A 271 41.28 23.69 8.04
N ILE A 272 40.28 23.03 7.45
CA ILE A 272 39.54 21.93 8.06
C ILE A 272 39.93 20.58 7.46
N LEU A 273 40.21 20.51 6.16
CA LEU A 273 40.51 19.25 5.47
C LEU A 273 41.97 18.79 5.71
N PRO A 274 42.27 17.49 5.91
CA PRO A 274 41.36 16.34 5.85
C PRO A 274 40.50 16.17 7.11
N LEU A 275 39.30 15.60 6.92
CA LEU A 275 38.41 15.23 8.02
C LEU A 275 38.93 14.00 8.77
N THR A 276 38.84 14.03 10.10
CA THR A 276 39.13 12.86 10.94
C THR A 276 38.12 11.72 10.70
N PRO A 277 38.45 10.46 11.05
CA PRO A 277 37.54 9.32 10.88
C PRO A 277 36.19 9.50 11.59
N GLU A 278 36.17 10.16 12.75
CA GLU A 278 34.95 10.48 13.49
C GLU A 278 34.11 11.54 12.78
N GLU A 279 34.75 12.59 12.26
CA GLU A 279 34.10 13.64 11.50
C GLU A 279 33.52 13.12 10.18
N ARG A 280 34.19 12.18 9.49
CA ARG A 280 33.65 11.54 8.27
C ARG A 280 32.33 10.78 8.51
N LYS A 281 32.07 10.32 9.74
CA LYS A 281 30.78 9.68 10.10
C LYS A 281 29.67 10.73 10.29
N LEU A 282 30.03 11.96 10.67
CA LEU A 282 29.08 13.05 10.92
C LEU A 282 28.83 13.90 9.67
N TYR A 283 29.88 14.15 8.91
CA TYR A 283 29.90 15.00 7.72
C TYR A 283 30.20 14.17 6.47
N THR A 284 29.26 14.13 5.54
CA THR A 284 29.35 13.27 4.35
C THR A 284 29.72 14.10 3.12
N PRO A 285 30.75 13.72 2.35
CA PRO A 285 31.08 14.38 1.09
C PRO A 285 30.00 14.15 0.03
N ILE A 286 29.70 15.20 -0.74
CA ILE A 286 28.75 15.17 -1.86
C ILE A 286 29.46 15.68 -3.12
N PRO A 287 29.28 15.03 -4.29
CA PRO A 287 28.53 13.79 -4.53
C PRO A 287 29.25 12.55 -3.98
N SER A 288 28.49 11.59 -3.43
CA SER A 288 29.04 10.28 -3.07
C SER A 288 28.44 9.18 -3.93
N ALA A 289 29.29 8.32 -4.50
CA ALA A 289 28.84 7.13 -5.23
C ALA A 289 28.24 6.09 -4.27
N ARG A 290 28.89 5.88 -3.12
CA ARG A 290 28.53 4.87 -2.13
C ARG A 290 27.47 5.39 -1.13
N PRO A 291 26.44 4.58 -0.81
CA PRO A 291 25.47 4.92 0.23
C PRO A 291 26.11 4.87 1.62
N THR A 292 25.79 5.86 2.45
CA THR A 292 26.19 5.92 3.86
C THR A 292 25.47 4.86 4.70
N ALA A 293 26.00 4.52 5.87
CA ALA A 293 25.36 3.58 6.79
C ALA A 293 23.92 4.02 7.20
N ARG A 294 23.70 5.34 7.32
CA ARG A 294 22.36 5.90 7.60
C ARG A 294 21.41 5.72 6.42
N GLU A 295 21.88 5.97 5.20
CA GLU A 295 21.10 5.74 3.98
C GLU A 295 20.79 4.26 3.79
N ARG A 296 21.76 3.36 4.03
CA ARG A 296 21.54 1.91 3.98
C ARG A 296 20.49 1.47 5.00
N LYS A 297 20.52 2.00 6.23
CA LYS A 297 19.49 1.73 7.25
C LYS A 297 18.11 2.23 6.81
N ALA A 298 18.03 3.40 6.18
CA ALA A 298 16.79 3.96 5.67
C ALA A 298 16.22 3.15 4.49
N VAL A 299 17.10 2.72 3.56
CA VAL A 299 16.77 1.81 2.45
C VAL A 299 16.27 0.48 2.99
N MET A 300 16.95 -0.11 3.97
CA MET A 300 16.54 -1.37 4.59
C MET A 300 15.16 -1.26 5.25
N LYS A 301 14.92 -0.22 6.06
CA LYS A 301 13.61 0.01 6.68
C LYS A 301 12.50 0.13 5.63
N PHE A 302 12.81 0.74 4.50
CA PHE A 302 11.85 0.86 3.41
C PHE A 302 11.66 -0.46 2.65
N GLY A 303 12.73 -1.22 2.42
CA GLY A 303 12.66 -2.57 1.82
C GLY A 303 11.77 -3.50 2.64
N VAL A 304 11.88 -3.48 3.97
CA VAL A 304 10.96 -4.21 4.87
C VAL A 304 9.50 -3.80 4.64
N SER A 305 9.23 -2.50 4.45
CA SER A 305 7.89 -2.01 4.14
C SER A 305 7.38 -2.50 2.79
N ILE A 306 8.23 -2.56 1.75
CA ILE A 306 7.82 -3.10 0.45
C ILE A 306 7.46 -4.57 0.58
N VAL A 307 8.32 -5.35 1.23
CA VAL A 307 8.11 -6.79 1.43
C VAL A 307 6.83 -7.04 2.23
N SER A 308 6.56 -6.25 3.28
CA SER A 308 5.33 -6.41 4.06
C SER A 308 4.07 -6.16 3.25
N HIS A 309 4.05 -5.12 2.39
CA HIS A 309 2.91 -4.84 1.52
C HIS A 309 2.78 -5.90 0.42
N PHE A 310 3.91 -6.36 -0.14
CA PHE A 310 3.92 -7.44 -1.11
C PHE A 310 3.27 -8.72 -0.54
N VAL A 311 3.67 -9.12 0.67
CA VAL A 311 3.05 -10.26 1.38
C VAL A 311 1.55 -10.02 1.59
N ALA A 312 1.15 -8.82 2.02
CA ALA A 312 -0.26 -8.48 2.17
C ALA A 312 -1.03 -8.61 0.84
N TRP A 313 -0.47 -8.12 -0.27
CA TRP A 313 -1.09 -8.24 -1.59
C TRP A 313 -1.23 -9.69 -2.04
N VAL A 314 -0.20 -10.51 -1.79
CA VAL A 314 -0.26 -11.96 -2.06
C VAL A 314 -1.36 -12.62 -1.23
N ILE A 315 -1.52 -12.27 0.04
CA ILE A 315 -2.60 -12.79 0.89
C ILE A 315 -3.98 -12.41 0.32
N PHE A 316 -4.19 -11.15 -0.05
CA PHE A 316 -5.47 -10.72 -0.63
C PHE A 316 -5.80 -11.45 -1.94
N ILE A 317 -4.81 -11.64 -2.81
CA ILE A 317 -4.97 -12.39 -4.06
C ILE A 317 -5.23 -13.88 -3.76
N ALA A 318 -4.55 -14.46 -2.76
CA ALA A 318 -4.75 -15.84 -2.36
C ALA A 318 -6.17 -16.08 -1.82
N VAL A 319 -6.72 -15.15 -1.03
CA VAL A 319 -8.12 -15.24 -0.55
C VAL A 319 -9.11 -15.26 -1.72
N ASP A 320 -8.91 -14.40 -2.72
CA ASP A 320 -9.75 -14.36 -3.90
C ASP A 320 -9.63 -15.63 -4.74
N ALA A 321 -8.41 -16.16 -4.90
CA ALA A 321 -8.17 -17.45 -5.56
C ALA A 321 -8.82 -18.63 -4.82
N LEU A 322 -8.75 -18.64 -3.48
CA LEU A 322 -9.41 -19.66 -2.66
C LEU A 322 -10.93 -19.63 -2.82
N LEU A 323 -11.54 -18.43 -2.88
CA LEU A 323 -12.97 -18.28 -3.15
C LEU A 323 -13.34 -18.79 -4.55
N TYR A 324 -12.51 -18.49 -5.55
CA TYR A 324 -12.66 -19.03 -6.90
C TYR A 324 -12.65 -20.57 -6.90
N TYR A 325 -11.64 -21.20 -6.28
CA TYR A 325 -11.57 -22.66 -6.17
C TYR A 325 -12.76 -23.24 -5.42
N PHE A 326 -13.23 -22.57 -4.36
CA PHE A 326 -14.43 -23.00 -3.65
C PHE A 326 -15.66 -23.02 -4.57
N VAL A 327 -15.92 -21.93 -5.30
CA VAL A 327 -17.05 -21.86 -6.26
C VAL A 327 -16.91 -22.93 -7.33
N ASP A 328 -15.71 -23.13 -7.86
CA ASP A 328 -15.41 -24.08 -8.92
C ASP A 328 -15.62 -25.54 -8.47
N ILE A 329 -15.11 -25.91 -7.28
CA ILE A 329 -15.31 -27.24 -6.69
C ILE A 329 -16.80 -27.49 -6.44
N VAL A 330 -17.50 -26.53 -5.83
CA VAL A 330 -18.95 -26.65 -5.58
C VAL A 330 -19.70 -26.83 -6.90
N THR A 331 -19.38 -26.03 -7.91
CA THR A 331 -20.01 -26.12 -9.24
C THR A 331 -19.76 -27.49 -9.87
N THR A 332 -18.53 -27.97 -9.85
CA THR A 332 -18.14 -29.25 -10.44
C THR A 332 -18.83 -30.42 -9.73
N LYS A 333 -18.80 -30.45 -8.40
CA LYS A 333 -19.44 -31.52 -7.61
C LYS A 333 -20.96 -31.53 -7.77
N LEU A 334 -21.59 -30.36 -7.89
CA LEU A 334 -23.02 -30.27 -8.17
C LEU A 334 -23.38 -30.67 -9.61
N SER A 335 -22.43 -30.54 -10.55
CA SER A 335 -22.62 -30.95 -11.96
C SER A 335 -22.58 -32.47 -12.14
N GLU A 336 -21.79 -33.15 -11.30
CA GLU A 336 -21.57 -34.61 -11.30
C GLU A 336 -22.71 -35.39 -10.64
N LEU A 337 -23.63 -34.73 -9.93
CA LEU A 337 -24.76 -35.41 -9.28
C LEU A 337 -25.73 -36.01 -10.31
N GLU A 338 -25.83 -37.33 -10.32
CA GLU A 338 -26.78 -38.06 -11.14
C GLU A 338 -28.23 -37.84 -10.68
N PRO A 339 -29.21 -37.86 -11.62
CA PRO A 339 -30.62 -37.80 -11.27
C PRO A 339 -31.03 -39.06 -10.48
N PHE A 340 -31.76 -38.86 -9.38
CA PHE A 340 -32.28 -39.95 -8.57
C PHE A 340 -33.49 -40.58 -9.28
N HIS A 341 -33.35 -41.82 -9.75
CA HIS A 341 -34.41 -42.57 -10.41
C HIS A 341 -35.20 -43.41 -9.39
N VAL A 342 -36.50 -43.13 -9.26
CA VAL A 342 -37.42 -43.91 -8.41
C VAL A 342 -38.24 -44.85 -9.30
N PRO A 343 -37.99 -46.17 -9.26
CA PRO A 343 -38.81 -47.12 -9.99
C PRO A 343 -40.17 -47.30 -9.30
N LEU A 344 -41.26 -46.97 -10.00
CA LEU A 344 -42.64 -47.11 -9.51
C LEU A 344 -43.40 -48.06 -10.45
N LEU A 345 -43.06 -49.34 -10.37
CA LEU A 345 -43.68 -50.40 -11.16
C LEU A 345 -44.84 -51.00 -10.38
N MET A 346 -46.03 -50.98 -10.96
CA MET A 346 -47.21 -51.59 -10.37
C MET A 346 -47.71 -52.71 -11.25
N SER A 347 -47.96 -53.88 -10.66
CA SER A 347 -48.53 -55.03 -11.33
C SER A 347 -49.68 -55.57 -10.49
N ILE A 348 -50.84 -55.70 -11.11
CA ILE A 348 -52.03 -56.31 -10.51
C ILE A 348 -52.38 -57.53 -11.36
N LYS A 349 -52.43 -58.69 -10.70
CA LYS A 349 -52.83 -59.95 -11.31
C LYS A 349 -54.32 -60.17 -11.09
N GLY A 350 -55.11 -60.05 -12.15
CA GLY A 350 -56.53 -60.34 -12.13
C GLY A 350 -56.78 -61.81 -12.52
N ILE A 351 -57.62 -62.51 -11.75
CA ILE A 351 -58.10 -63.84 -12.09
C ILE A 351 -59.59 -63.70 -12.43
N ALA A 352 -59.96 -63.89 -13.70
CA ALA A 352 -61.37 -63.88 -14.09
C ALA A 352 -61.99 -65.25 -13.82
N THR A 353 -62.82 -65.37 -12.78
CA THR A 353 -63.58 -66.58 -12.45
C THR A 353 -65.05 -66.45 -12.87
N LEU A 354 -65.51 -67.29 -13.78
CA LEU A 354 -66.93 -67.41 -14.14
C LEU A 354 -67.44 -68.74 -13.58
N ILE A 355 -68.38 -68.70 -12.63
CA ILE A 355 -68.98 -69.90 -11.99
C ILE A 355 -67.90 -70.85 -11.42
N GLY A 356 -67.00 -70.31 -10.59
CA GLY A 356 -65.99 -71.11 -9.87
C GLY A 356 -64.83 -71.67 -10.69
N ILE A 357 -64.77 -71.42 -12.01
CA ILE A 357 -63.67 -71.86 -12.89
C ILE A 357 -62.89 -70.62 -13.37
N PRO A 358 -61.56 -70.56 -13.17
CA PRO A 358 -60.74 -69.46 -13.68
C PRO A 358 -60.56 -69.60 -15.20
N PHE A 359 -60.97 -68.59 -15.97
CA PHE A 359 -60.95 -68.61 -17.44
C PHE A 359 -59.79 -67.82 -18.07
N SER A 360 -59.20 -66.87 -17.35
CA SER A 360 -57.95 -66.20 -17.77
C SER A 360 -57.26 -65.48 -16.60
N GLU A 361 -55.93 -65.58 -16.56
CA GLU A 361 -55.09 -64.69 -15.74
C GLU A 361 -54.64 -63.52 -16.61
N GLU A 362 -55.14 -62.32 -16.31
CA GLU A 362 -54.69 -61.09 -16.95
C GLU A 362 -53.73 -60.34 -16.03
N ASN A 363 -52.50 -60.13 -16.50
CA ASN A 363 -51.49 -59.35 -15.80
C ASN A 363 -51.51 -57.91 -16.32
N HIS A 364 -52.03 -56.99 -15.51
CA HIS A 364 -52.03 -55.56 -15.82
C HIS A 364 -50.84 -54.91 -15.13
N GLN A 365 -49.86 -54.46 -15.92
CA GLN A 365 -48.65 -53.80 -15.42
C GLN A 365 -48.53 -52.40 -16.01
N ASN A 366 -48.33 -51.40 -15.15
CA ASN A 366 -48.05 -50.03 -15.55
C ASN A 366 -46.81 -49.48 -14.85
N ASN A 367 -46.07 -48.64 -15.58
CA ASN A 367 -44.84 -48.01 -15.11
C ASN A 367 -45.07 -46.51 -14.85
N PHE A 368 -44.94 -46.11 -13.59
CA PHE A 368 -45.07 -44.73 -13.12
C PHE A 368 -43.73 -44.16 -12.61
N SER A 369 -42.61 -44.78 -13.01
CA SER A 369 -41.27 -44.41 -12.58
C SER A 369 -40.92 -42.96 -12.96
N TYR A 370 -40.12 -42.31 -12.13
CA TYR A 370 -39.72 -40.93 -12.37
C TYR A 370 -38.30 -40.64 -11.88
N SER A 371 -37.67 -39.64 -12.48
CA SER A 371 -36.34 -39.18 -12.10
C SER A 371 -36.39 -37.75 -11.54
N VAL A 372 -35.74 -37.51 -10.40
CA VAL A 372 -35.63 -36.18 -9.80
C VAL A 372 -34.17 -35.78 -9.76
N THR A 373 -33.83 -34.64 -10.36
CA THR A 373 -32.50 -34.05 -10.22
C THR A 373 -32.37 -33.43 -8.82
N LEU A 374 -31.20 -33.52 -8.18
CA LEU A 374 -30.92 -32.84 -6.91
C LEU A 374 -30.47 -31.39 -7.11
N PHE A 375 -29.78 -31.09 -8.21
CA PHE A 375 -29.36 -29.74 -8.57
C PHE A 375 -29.74 -29.40 -10.02
N GLU A 376 -30.16 -28.17 -10.26
CA GLU A 376 -30.59 -27.71 -11.57
C GLU A 376 -29.40 -27.13 -12.36
N LYS A 377 -29.00 -27.78 -13.46
CA LYS A 377 -27.78 -27.42 -14.21
C LYS A 377 -27.78 -25.97 -14.73
N ARG A 378 -28.94 -25.46 -15.16
CA ARG A 378 -29.11 -24.07 -15.62
C ARG A 378 -28.87 -23.02 -14.53
N CYS A 379 -28.89 -23.41 -13.25
CA CYS A 379 -28.67 -22.52 -12.13
C CYS A 379 -27.21 -22.49 -11.66
N LEU A 380 -26.28 -23.26 -12.25
CA LEU A 380 -24.89 -23.31 -11.79
C LEU A 380 -24.17 -21.95 -11.95
N PRO A 381 -23.41 -21.50 -10.94
CA PRO A 381 -22.69 -20.24 -11.01
C PRO A 381 -21.46 -20.38 -11.91
N LYS A 382 -21.07 -19.29 -12.59
CA LYS A 382 -19.83 -19.23 -13.38
C LYS A 382 -18.77 -18.49 -12.58
N PRO A 383 -17.69 -19.16 -12.13
CA PRO A 383 -16.65 -18.50 -11.35
C PRO A 383 -15.84 -17.54 -12.24
N LYS A 384 -15.43 -16.39 -11.69
CA LYS A 384 -14.53 -15.44 -12.35
C LYS A 384 -13.27 -15.23 -11.52
N LEU A 385 -12.13 -15.16 -12.23
CA LEU A 385 -10.81 -14.88 -11.64
C LEU A 385 -10.15 -13.74 -12.41
N LEU A 386 -9.74 -12.68 -11.70
CA LEU A 386 -9.18 -11.45 -12.28
C LEU A 386 -7.64 -11.37 -12.20
N LEU A 387 -6.96 -12.54 -12.17
CA LEU A 387 -5.53 -12.64 -11.88
C LEU A 387 -4.64 -11.78 -12.80
N SER A 388 -4.83 -11.87 -14.12
CA SER A 388 -3.99 -11.16 -15.12
C SER A 388 -4.14 -9.63 -15.04
N SER A 389 -5.38 -9.14 -14.87
CA SER A 389 -5.69 -7.71 -14.77
C SER A 389 -5.09 -7.05 -13.52
N SER A 390 -4.87 -7.81 -12.46
CA SER A 390 -4.32 -7.32 -11.19
C SER A 390 -2.80 -7.42 -11.12
N ILE A 391 -2.19 -8.48 -11.68
CA ILE A 391 -0.73 -8.71 -11.57
C ILE A 391 0.09 -7.67 -12.34
N PHE A 392 -0.30 -7.34 -13.58
CA PHE A 392 0.47 -6.41 -14.41
C PHE A 392 0.67 -5.02 -13.77
N PRO A 393 -0.38 -4.30 -13.32
CA PRO A 393 -0.19 -3.00 -12.67
C PRO A 393 0.60 -3.10 -11.36
N LEU A 394 0.45 -4.19 -10.61
CA LEU A 394 1.24 -4.42 -9.39
C LEU A 394 2.72 -4.63 -9.68
N ALA A 395 3.06 -5.37 -10.73
CA ALA A 395 4.45 -5.56 -11.15
C ALA A 395 5.10 -4.21 -11.51
N VAL A 396 4.37 -3.34 -12.23
CA VAL A 396 4.83 -1.97 -12.55
C VAL A 396 5.03 -1.15 -11.27
N ILE A 397 4.09 -1.21 -10.33
CA ILE A 397 4.20 -0.54 -9.03
C ILE A 397 5.42 -1.03 -8.23
N LEU A 398 5.66 -2.34 -8.16
CA LEU A 398 6.80 -2.91 -7.46
C LEU A 398 8.13 -2.51 -8.10
N LEU A 399 8.21 -2.55 -9.43
CA LEU A 399 9.41 -2.16 -10.17
C LEU A 399 9.73 -0.67 -9.94
N THR A 400 8.72 0.20 -10.00
CA THR A 400 8.89 1.63 -9.73
C THR A 400 9.29 1.90 -8.28
N LEU A 401 8.71 1.19 -7.30
CA LEU A 401 9.12 1.25 -5.89
C LEU A 401 10.57 0.83 -5.68
N LEU A 402 11.03 -0.22 -6.38
CA LEU A 402 12.42 -0.67 -6.34
C LEU A 402 13.36 0.41 -6.87
N ILE A 403 13.07 0.98 -8.05
CA ILE A 403 13.85 2.06 -8.66
C ILE A 403 13.90 3.28 -7.72
N MET A 404 12.75 3.74 -7.21
CA MET A 404 12.71 4.87 -6.27
C MET A 404 13.54 4.61 -5.00
N THR A 405 13.60 3.37 -4.55
CA THR A 405 14.38 2.98 -3.36
C THR A 405 15.87 3.04 -3.60
N LEU A 406 16.33 2.57 -4.76
CA LEU A 406 17.73 2.66 -5.17
C LEU A 406 18.17 4.13 -5.34
N MET A 407 17.29 4.96 -5.88
CA MET A 407 17.58 6.38 -6.12
C MET A 407 17.46 7.26 -4.87
N ALA A 408 16.89 6.78 -3.77
CA ALA A 408 16.57 7.58 -2.59
C ALA A 408 17.77 8.35 -1.99
N ALA A 409 18.95 7.74 -1.95
CA ALA A 409 20.17 8.41 -1.46
C ALA A 409 20.61 9.55 -2.41
N LYS A 410 20.50 9.32 -3.72
CA LYS A 410 20.85 10.31 -4.75
C LYS A 410 19.89 11.48 -4.75
N VAL A 411 18.60 11.23 -4.54
CA VAL A 411 17.55 12.25 -4.47
C VAL A 411 17.83 13.26 -3.35
N ALA A 412 18.28 12.81 -2.17
CA ALA A 412 18.64 13.71 -1.09
C ALA A 412 19.83 14.62 -1.44
N GLN A 413 20.85 14.06 -2.11
CA GLN A 413 22.01 14.83 -2.58
C GLN A 413 21.62 15.82 -3.68
N LEU A 414 20.79 15.39 -4.64
CA LEU A 414 20.29 16.22 -5.73
C LEU A 414 19.49 17.42 -5.21
N ARG A 415 18.63 17.23 -4.20
CA ARG A 415 17.88 18.34 -3.59
C ARG A 415 18.81 19.40 -3.01
N LEU A 416 19.86 18.99 -2.31
CA LEU A 416 20.84 19.92 -1.77
C LEU A 416 21.59 20.67 -2.88
N MET A 417 22.07 19.94 -3.91
CA MET A 417 22.78 20.54 -5.05
C MET A 417 21.92 21.55 -5.80
N VAL A 418 20.63 21.24 -5.99
CA VAL A 418 19.65 22.14 -6.60
C VAL A 418 19.50 23.40 -5.74
N CYS A 419 19.25 23.25 -4.44
CA CYS A 419 19.15 24.40 -3.54
C CYS A 419 20.44 25.24 -3.50
N GLU A 420 21.61 24.62 -3.54
CA GLU A 420 22.92 25.28 -3.57
C GLU A 420 23.12 26.09 -4.87
N ARG A 421 22.65 25.58 -6.01
CA ARG A 421 22.75 26.28 -7.29
C ARG A 421 21.74 27.42 -7.43
N PHE A 422 20.49 27.21 -6.97
CA PHE A 422 19.46 28.24 -7.01
C PHE A 422 19.72 29.33 -5.96
N PHE A 423 20.10 28.99 -4.74
CA PHE A 423 20.30 29.97 -3.66
C PHE A 423 21.76 30.04 -3.25
N SER A 424 22.60 30.58 -4.14
CA SER A 424 24.05 30.64 -3.97
C SER A 424 24.49 31.44 -2.74
N THR A 425 23.83 32.58 -2.46
CA THR A 425 24.11 33.44 -1.30
C THR A 425 23.85 32.70 0.01
N ALA A 426 22.66 32.12 0.16
CA ALA A 426 22.34 31.29 1.32
C ALA A 426 23.27 30.07 1.43
N ALA A 427 23.73 29.51 0.31
CA ALA A 427 24.69 28.40 0.34
C ALA A 427 26.07 28.84 0.86
N GLU A 428 26.55 30.02 0.49
CA GLU A 428 27.81 30.59 0.97
C GLU A 428 27.77 30.84 2.49
N GLU A 429 26.73 31.48 3.00
CA GLU A 429 26.54 31.67 4.45
C GLU A 429 26.51 30.34 5.22
N ARG A 430 25.86 29.32 4.66
CA ARG A 430 25.81 27.97 5.24
C ARG A 430 27.16 27.28 5.26
N VAL A 431 27.97 27.49 4.22
CA VAL A 431 29.35 26.97 4.11
C VAL A 431 30.23 27.60 5.18
N GLU A 432 30.19 28.92 5.32
CA GLU A 432 30.94 29.65 6.37
C GLU A 432 30.53 29.22 7.77
N TYR A 433 29.22 29.12 8.03
CA TYR A 433 28.71 28.64 9.30
C TYR A 433 29.20 27.22 9.63
N LEU A 434 29.17 26.31 8.65
CA LEU A 434 29.62 24.93 8.82
C LEU A 434 31.13 24.86 9.07
N HIS A 435 31.92 25.64 8.33
CA HIS A 435 33.36 25.76 8.51
C HIS A 435 33.70 26.19 9.94
N ALA A 436 33.14 27.32 10.38
CA ALA A 436 33.32 27.83 11.74
C ALA A 436 32.80 26.86 12.82
N LYS A 437 31.72 26.13 12.55
CA LYS A 437 31.19 25.11 13.48
C LYS A 437 32.16 23.96 13.70
N ILE A 438 32.79 23.45 12.64
CA ILE A 438 33.76 22.36 12.75
C ILE A 438 35.02 22.84 13.49
N LEU A 439 35.54 24.02 13.16
CA LEU A 439 36.69 24.61 13.86
C LEU A 439 36.43 24.79 15.36
N ARG A 440 35.29 25.40 15.73
CA ARG A 440 34.88 25.56 17.13
C ARG A 440 34.80 24.23 17.87
N LYS A 441 34.28 23.18 17.21
CA LYS A 441 34.19 21.84 17.80
C LYS A 441 35.58 21.24 18.03
N ARG A 442 36.51 21.36 17.06
CA ARG A 442 37.90 20.91 17.21
C ARG A 442 38.62 21.63 18.35
N LEU A 443 38.46 22.95 18.46
CA LEU A 443 39.03 23.75 19.55
C LEU A 443 38.49 23.33 20.92
N LYS A 444 37.17 23.12 21.03
CA LYS A 444 36.54 22.64 22.27
C LYS A 444 37.09 21.27 22.68
N MET A 445 37.17 20.32 21.75
CA MET A 445 37.72 18.98 22.02
C MET A 445 39.22 19.04 22.42
N ARG A 446 40.02 19.93 21.81
CA ARG A 446 41.42 20.15 22.21
C ARG A 446 41.52 20.73 23.62
N LYS A 447 40.68 21.71 23.97
CA LYS A 447 40.64 22.30 25.32
C LYS A 447 40.24 21.28 26.38
N GLU A 448 39.23 20.46 26.10
CA GLU A 448 38.81 19.37 27.00
C GLU A 448 39.92 18.32 27.18
N ARG A 449 40.62 17.95 26.11
CA ARG A 449 41.78 17.05 26.18
C ARG A 449 42.95 17.66 26.97
N ASN A 450 43.26 18.93 26.78
CA ASN A 450 44.32 19.62 27.52
C ASN A 450 43.96 19.82 29.00
N ASN A 451 42.68 20.04 29.33
CA ASN A 451 42.21 20.07 30.71
C ASN A 451 42.22 18.69 31.38
N CYS A 452 42.21 17.60 30.60
CA CYS A 452 42.42 16.22 31.07
C CYS A 452 43.88 15.73 30.93
N SER A 453 44.81 16.64 30.61
CA SER A 453 46.24 16.34 30.54
C SER A 453 46.77 15.87 31.91
N PRO A 454 47.76 14.95 31.96
CA PRO A 454 48.38 14.55 33.21
C PRO A 454 48.90 15.73 34.03
N ARG A 455 49.23 16.88 33.43
CA ARG A 455 49.59 18.11 34.17
C ARG A 455 48.46 18.67 35.05
N SER A 456 47.19 18.61 34.64
CA SER A 456 46.08 19.11 35.47
C SER A 456 45.70 18.13 36.57
N LEU A 457 45.85 16.83 36.30
CA LEU A 457 45.78 15.76 37.31
C LEU A 457 46.94 15.86 38.30
N PHE A 458 48.16 16.12 37.83
CA PHE A 458 49.34 16.32 38.66
C PHE A 458 49.21 17.57 39.53
N ILE A 459 48.69 18.69 39.00
CA ILE A 459 48.44 19.91 39.81
C ILE A 459 47.36 19.65 40.88
N LYS A 460 46.30 18.90 40.56
CA LYS A 460 45.29 18.51 41.56
C LYS A 460 45.86 17.57 42.63
N VAL A 461 46.68 16.60 42.23
CA VAL A 461 47.39 15.69 43.16
C VAL A 461 48.41 16.45 43.99
N CYS A 462 49.18 17.38 43.42
CA CYS A 462 50.13 18.23 44.13
C CYS A 462 49.43 19.19 45.10
N MET A 463 48.29 19.77 44.74
CA MET A 463 47.48 20.56 45.69
C MET A 463 46.99 19.69 46.85
N TYR A 464 46.54 18.48 46.56
CA TYR A 464 46.10 17.54 47.59
C TYR A 464 47.26 17.12 48.51
N TYR A 465 48.44 16.83 47.95
CA TYR A 465 49.66 16.52 48.70
C TYR A 465 50.15 17.71 49.54
N ARG A 466 50.02 18.94 49.03
CA ARG A 466 50.39 20.16 49.76
C ARG A 466 49.48 20.39 50.97
N ILE A 467 48.16 20.20 50.80
CA ILE A 467 47.18 20.23 51.91
C ILE A 467 47.46 19.11 52.92
N LEU A 468 47.86 17.92 52.44
CA LEU A 468 48.17 16.78 53.31
C LEU A 468 49.46 17.01 54.12
N ILE A 469 50.49 17.62 53.53
CA ILE A 469 51.73 18.02 54.22
C ILE A 469 51.46 19.16 55.21
N GLU A 470 50.63 20.13 54.85
CA GLU A 470 50.24 21.24 55.72
C GLU A 470 49.39 20.76 56.91
N ASN A 471 48.53 19.75 56.70
CA ASN A 471 47.85 19.04 57.78
C ASN A 471 48.80 18.14 58.60
N ASN A 472 49.83 17.54 58.00
CA ASN A 472 50.77 16.68 58.73
C ASN A 472 51.72 17.49 59.63
N ASN A 473 52.14 18.68 59.20
CA ASN A 473 52.90 19.61 60.06
C ASN A 473 52.06 20.17 61.23
N ASN A 474 50.73 20.26 61.05
CA ASN A 474 49.80 20.57 62.14
C ASN A 474 49.43 19.36 63.01
N ASN A 475 49.76 18.13 62.59
CA ASN A 475 49.38 16.88 63.27
C ASN A 475 50.46 16.25 64.15
N ASN A 476 51.63 16.89 64.33
CA ASN A 476 52.52 16.56 65.47
C ASN A 476 51.97 17.02 66.84
N LYS A 477 50.73 17.54 66.89
CA LYS A 477 50.06 17.93 68.14
C LYS A 477 48.72 17.20 68.40
N ARG A 478 48.33 16.21 67.60
CA ARG A 478 47.13 15.38 67.86
C ARG A 478 47.36 13.92 67.50
N ARG A 479 48.32 13.32 68.19
CA ARG A 479 48.59 11.87 68.16
C ARG A 479 47.91 11.19 69.36
N LEU A 480 46.59 11.29 69.43
CA LEU A 480 45.70 10.50 70.29
C LEU A 480 44.28 10.80 69.82
N GLU A 481 43.46 9.76 69.67
CA GLU A 481 42.08 9.71 69.15
C GLU A 481 41.92 9.31 67.68
N MET A 482 41.24 8.17 67.49
CA MET A 482 40.68 7.58 66.27
C MET A 482 41.59 6.79 65.33
N SER A 483 42.04 5.64 65.84
CA SER A 483 42.04 4.40 65.04
C SER A 483 40.59 4.00 64.72
N SER A 484 40.01 4.49 63.61
CA SER A 484 38.80 3.94 62.96
C SER A 484 38.45 4.70 61.67
N LEU A 485 39.23 4.55 60.59
CA LEU A 485 38.76 4.91 59.24
C LEU A 485 39.63 4.30 58.11
N ILE A 486 40.19 3.11 58.34
CA ILE A 486 40.67 2.25 57.26
C ILE A 486 39.46 1.43 56.79
N PHE A 487 38.52 2.05 56.05
CA PHE A 487 37.43 1.28 55.42
C PHE A 487 36.79 1.90 54.16
N PHE A 488 37.31 3.00 53.57
CA PHE A 488 36.58 3.68 52.49
C PHE A 488 37.34 4.05 51.20
N LEU A 489 38.52 3.49 50.92
CA LEU A 489 39.26 3.81 49.68
C LEU A 489 39.79 2.58 48.91
N PHE A 490 39.01 1.50 48.87
CA PHE A 490 39.15 0.47 47.83
C PHE A 490 37.76 0.11 47.31
N SER A 491 37.20 0.93 46.41
CA SER A 491 36.29 0.48 45.35
C SER A 491 35.77 1.69 44.58
N SER A 492 36.26 1.93 43.37
CA SER A 492 35.43 2.42 42.25
C SER A 492 36.23 2.54 40.96
N ALA A 493 36.53 1.38 40.38
CA ALA A 493 36.39 1.11 38.95
C ALA A 493 36.48 -0.42 38.76
N PRO A 494 35.84 -1.04 37.76
CA PRO A 494 34.65 -0.63 37.00
C PRO A 494 33.71 -1.82 36.62
N PHE A 495 32.67 -1.52 35.83
CA PHE A 495 32.07 -2.40 34.79
C PHE A 495 31.06 -3.53 35.12
N LEU A 496 30.10 -3.65 34.18
CA LEU A 496 29.28 -4.81 33.75
C LEU A 496 27.97 -5.20 34.49
N VAL A 497 26.85 -4.71 33.93
CA VAL A 497 25.56 -5.38 33.55
C VAL A 497 25.59 -6.93 33.74
N PRO A 498 24.54 -7.64 34.27
CA PRO A 498 23.24 -7.76 33.57
C PRO A 498 21.93 -8.09 34.37
N SER A 499 20.81 -7.62 33.77
CA SER A 499 19.45 -8.23 33.59
C SER A 499 18.62 -8.94 34.68
N ALA A 500 17.29 -8.73 34.56
CA ALA A 500 16.13 -9.51 35.05
C ALA A 500 15.80 -9.38 36.55
N LEU A 501 14.56 -9.29 37.06
CA LEU A 501 13.22 -9.74 36.63
C LEU A 501 12.15 -8.97 37.47
N SER A 502 10.93 -8.79 36.92
CA SER A 502 9.56 -8.72 37.54
C SER A 502 9.33 -8.11 38.95
N THR A 503 8.27 -7.38 39.31
CA THR A 503 6.83 -7.66 39.07
C THR A 503 5.92 -6.48 39.53
N GLN A 504 4.80 -6.27 38.80
CA GLN A 504 3.43 -5.86 39.21
C GLN A 504 3.11 -4.56 39.99
N ARG A 505 2.35 -3.66 39.33
CA ARG A 505 0.90 -3.33 39.59
C ARG A 505 0.41 -2.31 38.54
N GLY A 506 -0.51 -2.65 37.62
CA GLY A 506 -1.98 -2.49 37.73
C GLY A 506 -2.45 -1.24 36.94
N SER A 507 -2.80 -1.32 35.65
CA SER A 507 -4.10 -1.70 35.03
C SER A 507 -5.30 -0.80 35.37
N THR A 508 -5.55 0.19 34.51
CA THR A 508 -6.89 0.58 34.00
C THR A 508 -6.71 1.47 32.76
N GLY A 509 -7.29 1.11 31.61
CA GLY A 509 -7.35 1.99 30.43
C GLY A 509 -6.99 1.38 29.07
N TYR A 510 -7.37 0.13 28.79
CA TYR A 510 -7.25 -0.48 27.46
C TYR A 510 -8.61 -0.97 26.96
N GLY A 511 -9.42 -0.03 26.47
CA GLY A 511 -10.71 -0.35 25.83
C GLY A 511 -11.05 0.52 24.61
N VAL A 512 -10.46 1.72 24.50
CA VAL A 512 -10.85 2.71 23.47
C VAL A 512 -9.77 2.94 22.39
N ARG A 513 -8.58 2.32 22.53
CA ARG A 513 -7.45 2.52 21.61
C ARG A 513 -7.33 1.51 20.47
N LYS A 514 -8.09 0.40 20.48
CA LYS A 514 -8.02 -0.63 19.42
C LYS A 514 -8.97 -0.38 18.25
N SER A 515 -10.07 0.34 18.45
CA SER A 515 -10.99 0.74 17.37
C SER A 515 -10.45 1.90 16.53
N LEU A 516 -9.59 2.76 17.09
CA LEU A 516 -8.99 3.88 16.35
C LEU A 516 -7.81 3.47 15.44
N PHE A 517 -7.22 2.30 15.67
CA PHE A 517 -6.06 1.83 14.90
C PHE A 517 -6.46 1.16 13.57
N LEU A 518 -7.70 0.67 13.45
CA LEU A 518 -8.21 0.07 12.22
C LEU A 518 -8.66 1.11 11.19
N LEU A 519 -9.11 2.30 11.61
CA LEU A 519 -9.48 3.38 10.67
C LEU A 519 -8.26 4.15 10.11
N GLN A 520 -7.14 4.19 10.83
CA GLN A 520 -5.98 4.98 10.45
C GLN A 520 -5.10 4.31 9.38
N THR A 521 -5.37 3.05 9.06
CA THR A 521 -4.62 2.26 8.05
C THR A 521 -5.25 2.35 6.65
N LEU A 522 -6.43 2.95 6.51
CA LEU A 522 -7.12 3.18 5.23
C LEU A 522 -6.94 4.60 4.67
N LEU A 523 -6.26 5.50 5.40
CA LEU A 523 -6.17 6.92 5.05
C LEU A 523 -4.74 7.50 5.00
N PHE A 524 -3.69 6.68 4.89
CA PHE A 524 -2.31 7.19 4.79
C PHE A 524 -1.41 6.51 3.77
#